data_AF-A0A0C2VMJ9-F1
#
_entry.id   AF-A0A0C2VMJ9-F1
#
_cell.length_a   1.000
_cell.length_b   1.000
_cell.length_c   1.000
_cell.angle_alpha   90.00
_cell.angle_beta   90.00
_cell.angle_gamma   90.00
#
_symmetry.space_group_name_H-M   'P 1'
#
loop_
_entity.id
_entity.type
_entity.pdbx_description
1 polymer ?
#
loop_
_entity_poly.entity_id
_entity_poly.type
_entity_poly.pdbx_seq_one_letter_code
_entity_poly.pdbx_strand_id
1 'polypeptide(L)'
;MNGITYMNPGDPVDQYLLIKQMTKGVTTAGKPFLTLIFQDRSGDIEAKLWDAGEEEERKYQPQTIVKVAGEIHNYRGKNQLRLRQIRPASAQDNVKMGDFLETAPLSIEEMSEELTQYIFEMKNPVIQRITRHLLKKYQKPFLEYPAATKNHHEFVSGLAFHVVSMLRLAKFLTEQYPSLNKDLLYAGIILHDMGKVKELSGAVSATYTLEGNLLGHISIMVNEIAEAAKELEIEAEEVLLLQHMILSHHGKAEWGSPKPPMLMEAEILHYIDNIDAKMVMMDRVISRTTSGEYTERVFALENRSFYRPHMYDQDKA
;
A
#
# COMPACT_ATOMS: atom_id res chain seq x y z
N MET A 1 9.72 21.50 8.51
CA MET A 1 8.34 21.75 8.06
C MET A 1 7.53 20.50 8.34
N ASN A 2 6.26 20.63 8.69
CA ASN A 2 5.40 19.49 9.02
C ASN A 2 5.08 18.58 7.81
N GLY A 3 5.55 18.93 6.60
CA GLY A 3 5.30 18.23 5.35
C GLY A 3 4.15 18.88 4.55
N ILE A 4 4.10 18.62 3.25
CA ILE A 4 3.23 19.29 2.29
C ILE A 4 1.73 19.15 2.60
N THR A 5 1.31 18.04 3.22
CA THR A 5 -0.12 17.78 3.49
C THR A 5 -0.67 18.54 4.69
N TYR A 6 0.20 19.11 5.53
CA TYR A 6 -0.19 19.92 6.69
C TYR A 6 -0.24 21.42 6.39
N MET A 7 0.01 21.81 5.13
CA MET A 7 -0.02 23.21 4.70
C MET A 7 -1.44 23.64 4.33
N ASN A 8 -1.76 24.90 4.63
CA ASN A 8 -3.07 25.49 4.43
C ASN A 8 -3.12 26.34 3.14
N PRO A 9 -4.32 26.56 2.57
CA PRO A 9 -4.48 27.49 1.45
C PRO A 9 -3.89 28.87 1.77
N GLY A 10 -3.05 29.39 0.86
CA GLY A 10 -2.29 30.63 1.01
C GLY A 10 -0.85 30.42 1.49
N ASP A 11 -0.49 29.23 2.01
CA ASP A 11 0.86 28.98 2.48
C ASP A 11 1.86 28.92 1.30
N PRO A 12 3.00 29.65 1.39
CA PRO A 12 4.03 29.59 0.37
C PRO A 12 4.79 28.26 0.45
N VAL A 13 5.07 27.67 -0.70
CA VAL A 13 5.84 26.44 -0.84
C VAL A 13 7.18 26.76 -1.51
N ASP A 14 8.29 26.32 -0.91
CA ASP A 14 9.63 26.27 -1.49
C ASP A 14 10.39 25.08 -0.90
N GLN A 15 10.24 23.91 -1.51
CA GLN A 15 10.84 22.66 -1.01
C GLN A 15 11.07 21.63 -2.12
N TYR A 16 11.80 20.57 -1.78
CA TYR A 16 11.93 19.41 -2.66
C TYR A 16 10.76 18.46 -2.46
N LEU A 17 10.30 17.85 -3.54
CA LEU A 17 9.27 16.81 -3.56
C LEU A 17 9.63 15.74 -4.59
N LEU A 18 9.11 14.53 -4.42
CA LEU A 18 9.20 13.45 -5.40
C LEU A 18 8.01 13.51 -6.36
N ILE A 19 8.23 13.35 -7.67
CA ILE A 19 7.13 13.10 -8.61
C ILE A 19 6.68 11.65 -8.43
N LYS A 20 5.51 11.45 -7.82
CA LYS A 20 4.89 10.13 -7.65
C LYS A 20 4.20 9.67 -8.94
N GLN A 21 3.45 10.56 -9.58
CA GLN A 21 2.73 10.28 -10.82
C GLN A 21 2.76 11.49 -11.75
N MET A 22 2.82 11.23 -13.06
CA MET A 22 2.66 12.22 -14.11
C MET A 22 1.56 11.76 -15.07
N THR A 23 0.68 12.67 -15.49
CA THR A 23 -0.36 12.39 -16.48
C THR A 23 -0.45 13.55 -17.46
N LYS A 24 -0.41 13.23 -18.75
CA LYS A 24 -0.58 14.22 -19.81
C LYS A 24 -2.04 14.62 -19.93
N GLY A 25 -2.26 15.90 -20.14
CA GLY A 25 -3.55 16.45 -20.48
C GLY A 25 -3.45 17.46 -21.61
N VAL A 26 -4.59 17.73 -22.23
CA VAL A 26 -4.75 18.81 -23.21
C VAL A 26 -5.91 19.67 -22.75
N THR A 27 -5.70 20.98 -22.71
CA THR A 27 -6.76 21.94 -22.38
C THR A 27 -7.82 21.98 -23.47
N THR A 28 -8.98 22.55 -23.18
CA THR A 28 -10.04 22.76 -24.18
C THR A 28 -9.57 23.61 -25.37
N ALA A 29 -8.54 24.44 -25.18
CA ALA A 29 -7.89 25.25 -26.21
C ALA A 29 -6.76 24.51 -26.96
N GLY A 30 -6.58 23.20 -26.75
CA GLY A 30 -5.57 22.38 -27.43
C GLY A 30 -4.16 22.49 -26.86
N LYS A 31 -3.93 23.28 -25.80
CA LYS A 31 -2.60 23.41 -25.18
C LYS A 31 -2.27 22.23 -24.26
N PRO A 32 -1.08 21.64 -24.34
CA PRO A 32 -0.68 20.53 -23.48
C PRO A 32 -0.36 21.01 -22.06
N PHE A 33 -0.61 20.13 -21.08
CA PHE A 33 -0.22 20.33 -19.68
C PHE A 33 0.09 18.98 -19.04
N LEU A 34 0.81 19.00 -17.92
CA LEU A 34 1.01 17.83 -17.06
C LEU A 34 0.23 18.02 -15.76
N THR A 35 -0.52 16.99 -15.37
CA THR A 35 -0.92 16.82 -13.97
C THR A 35 0.19 16.04 -13.28
N LEU A 36 0.77 16.64 -12.24
CA LEU A 36 1.82 16.04 -11.42
C LEU A 36 1.25 15.77 -10.03
N ILE A 37 1.46 14.55 -9.54
CA ILE A 37 1.24 14.22 -8.12
C ILE A 37 2.61 14.21 -7.46
N PHE A 38 2.84 15.17 -6.58
CA PHE A 38 4.04 15.27 -5.78
C PHE A 38 3.86 14.54 -4.46
N GLN A 39 4.95 14.03 -3.89
CA GLN A 39 4.98 13.32 -2.63
C GLN A 39 6.13 13.80 -1.74
N ASP A 40 5.85 13.89 -0.44
CA ASP A 40 6.84 13.79 0.63
C ASP A 40 6.35 12.79 1.70
N ARG A 41 7.06 12.68 2.83
CA ARG A 41 6.70 11.76 3.92
C ARG A 41 5.33 12.03 4.55
N SER A 42 4.79 13.24 4.40
CA SER A 42 3.48 13.59 4.92
C SER A 42 2.33 13.18 4.00
N GLY A 43 2.63 12.86 2.73
CA GLY A 43 1.67 12.40 1.74
C GLY A 43 1.79 13.14 0.40
N ASP A 44 0.68 13.17 -0.33
CA ASP A 44 0.66 13.60 -1.73
C ASP A 44 -0.07 14.94 -1.92
N ILE A 45 0.35 15.71 -2.94
CA ILE A 45 -0.37 16.90 -3.41
C ILE A 45 -0.43 16.95 -4.95
N GLU A 46 -1.58 17.32 -5.50
CA GLU A 46 -1.75 17.52 -6.94
C GLU A 46 -1.28 18.92 -7.35
N ALA A 47 -0.61 19.00 -8.51
CA ALA A 47 -0.29 20.24 -9.18
C ALA A 47 -0.51 20.13 -10.69
N LYS A 48 -0.70 21.28 -11.35
CA LYS A 48 -0.73 21.38 -12.81
C LYS A 48 0.45 22.20 -13.33
N LEU A 49 1.22 21.60 -14.22
CA LEU A 49 2.25 22.28 -15.00
C LEU A 49 1.67 22.60 -16.38
N TRP A 50 1.36 23.88 -16.59
CA TRP A 50 0.78 24.39 -17.84
C TRP A 50 1.84 24.60 -18.91
N ASP A 51 1.41 24.62 -20.18
CA ASP A 51 2.27 24.82 -21.35
C ASP A 51 3.44 23.80 -21.41
N ALA A 52 3.19 22.57 -20.97
CA ALA A 52 4.20 21.52 -20.85
C ALA A 52 4.25 20.65 -22.10
N GLY A 53 5.33 20.77 -22.88
CA GLY A 53 5.56 20.01 -24.10
C GLY A 53 6.32 18.70 -23.87
N GLU A 54 6.88 18.13 -24.95
CA GLU A 54 7.67 16.89 -24.88
C GLU A 54 8.92 17.03 -24.00
N GLU A 55 9.51 18.22 -23.90
CA GLU A 55 10.67 18.45 -23.04
C GLU A 55 10.32 18.34 -21.55
N GLU A 56 9.26 19.01 -21.12
CA GLU A 56 8.77 18.95 -19.73
C GLU A 56 8.37 17.53 -19.38
N GLU A 57 7.72 16.83 -20.31
CA GLU A 57 7.38 15.43 -20.13
C GLU A 57 8.63 14.58 -19.85
N ARG A 58 9.69 14.71 -20.67
CA ARG A 58 10.93 13.94 -20.46
C ARG A 58 11.63 14.31 -19.15
N LYS A 59 11.54 15.58 -18.73
CA LYS A 59 12.17 16.08 -17.49
C LYS A 59 11.41 15.65 -16.23
N TYR A 60 10.09 15.56 -16.28
CA TYR A 60 9.22 15.40 -15.10
C TYR A 60 8.53 14.04 -15.08
N GLN A 61 9.34 12.99 -15.15
CA GLN A 61 8.88 11.59 -15.04
C GLN A 61 8.69 11.17 -13.58
N PRO A 62 7.87 10.15 -13.30
CA PRO A 62 7.82 9.52 -11.98
C PRO A 62 9.22 9.16 -11.46
N GLN A 63 9.38 9.18 -10.13
CA GLN A 63 10.66 8.97 -9.43
C GLN A 63 11.70 10.10 -9.60
N THR A 64 11.34 11.20 -10.27
CA THR A 64 12.20 12.39 -10.34
C THR A 64 12.00 13.26 -9.10
N ILE A 65 13.09 13.60 -8.41
CA ILE A 65 13.05 14.58 -7.32
C ILE A 65 13.12 15.97 -7.95
N VAL A 66 12.22 16.86 -7.55
CA VAL A 66 12.13 18.23 -8.04
C VAL A 66 12.14 19.22 -6.89
N LYS A 67 12.75 20.39 -7.11
CA LYS A 67 12.51 21.57 -6.27
C LYS A 67 11.32 22.33 -6.84
N VAL A 68 10.32 22.59 -6.00
CA VAL A 68 9.12 23.34 -6.38
C VAL A 68 9.02 24.62 -5.57
N ALA A 69 8.56 25.69 -6.22
CA ALA A 69 8.13 26.90 -5.54
C ALA A 69 6.74 27.31 -6.01
N GLY A 70 5.88 27.73 -5.08
CA GLY A 70 4.46 27.98 -5.37
C GLY A 70 3.66 28.37 -4.13
N GLU A 71 2.37 28.11 -4.17
CA GLU A 71 1.43 28.39 -3.09
C GLU A 71 0.35 27.30 -3.05
N ILE A 72 -0.07 26.91 -1.84
CA ILE A 72 -1.22 26.01 -1.67
C ILE A 72 -2.50 26.78 -1.98
N HIS A 73 -3.40 26.18 -2.74
CA HIS A 73 -4.73 26.71 -2.97
C HIS A 73 -5.77 25.61 -2.84
N ASN A 74 -7.01 25.98 -2.49
CA ASN A 74 -8.11 25.04 -2.45
C ASN A 74 -8.88 25.06 -3.77
N TYR A 75 -9.06 23.90 -4.38
CA TYR A 75 -9.89 23.72 -5.58
C TYR A 75 -10.92 22.63 -5.31
N ARG A 76 -12.21 23.03 -5.31
CA ARG A 76 -13.36 22.13 -5.07
C ARG A 76 -13.23 21.29 -3.79
N GLY A 77 -12.76 21.91 -2.71
CA GLY A 77 -12.61 21.25 -1.41
C GLY A 77 -11.33 20.44 -1.25
N LYS A 78 -10.45 20.38 -2.26
CA LYS A 78 -9.15 19.71 -2.17
C LYS A 78 -8.00 20.71 -2.32
N ASN A 79 -6.98 20.56 -1.48
CA ASN A 79 -5.77 21.36 -1.59
C ASN A 79 -4.95 20.92 -2.82
N GLN A 80 -4.44 21.90 -3.56
CA GLN A 80 -3.59 21.72 -4.73
C GLN A 80 -2.41 22.69 -4.65
N LEU A 81 -1.27 22.31 -5.21
CA LEU A 81 -0.11 23.18 -5.34
C LEU A 81 -0.19 23.98 -6.63
N ARG A 82 -0.30 25.31 -6.51
CA ARG A 82 -0.15 26.21 -7.65
C ARG A 82 1.33 26.45 -7.90
N LEU A 83 1.87 25.83 -8.94
CA LEU A 83 3.29 25.95 -9.30
C LEU A 83 3.62 27.34 -9.85
N ARG A 84 4.69 27.93 -9.31
CA ARG A 84 5.36 29.13 -9.85
C ARG A 84 6.68 28.77 -10.52
N GLN A 85 7.45 27.87 -9.91
CA GLN A 85 8.69 27.33 -10.46
C GLN A 85 8.83 25.85 -10.13
N ILE A 86 9.47 25.11 -11.03
CA ILE A 86 9.84 23.72 -10.85
C ILE A 86 11.18 23.48 -11.55
N ARG A 87 12.06 22.69 -10.92
CA ARG A 87 13.26 22.15 -11.57
C ARG A 87 13.61 20.78 -11.02
N PRO A 88 14.23 19.89 -11.82
CA PRO A 88 14.85 18.68 -11.27
C PRO A 88 15.92 19.00 -10.21
N ALA A 89 16.03 18.13 -9.22
CA ALA A 89 17.16 18.13 -8.30
C ALA A 89 18.44 17.71 -9.03
N SER A 90 19.56 18.27 -8.61
CA SER A 90 20.91 18.03 -9.09
C SER A 90 21.72 17.35 -7.98
N ALA A 91 22.89 16.81 -8.33
CA ALA A 91 23.80 16.22 -7.35
C ALA A 91 24.22 17.21 -6.23
N GLN A 92 24.20 18.52 -6.50
CA GLN A 92 24.54 19.55 -5.52
C GLN A 92 23.44 19.78 -4.49
N ASP A 93 22.22 19.33 -4.74
CA ASP A 93 21.08 19.52 -3.84
C ASP A 93 21.09 18.52 -2.65
N ASN A 94 21.92 17.47 -2.71
CA ASN A 94 22.12 16.45 -1.67
C ASN A 94 20.81 15.83 -1.11
N VAL A 95 19.81 15.64 -1.98
CA VAL A 95 18.53 15.00 -1.65
C VAL A 95 18.47 13.58 -2.22
N LYS A 96 17.87 12.66 -1.46
CA LYS A 96 17.73 11.24 -1.84
C LYS A 96 16.27 10.85 -1.86
N MET A 97 15.92 9.82 -2.64
CA MET A 97 14.53 9.40 -2.80
C MET A 97 13.87 9.01 -1.46
N GLY A 98 14.60 8.33 -0.58
CA GLY A 98 14.12 7.94 0.77
C GLY A 98 13.79 9.11 1.71
N ASP A 99 14.16 10.35 1.36
CA ASP A 99 13.76 11.54 2.12
C ASP A 99 12.28 11.89 1.88
N PHE A 100 11.68 11.38 0.80
CA PHE A 100 10.32 11.71 0.36
C PHE A 100 9.34 10.54 0.41
N LEU A 101 9.84 9.31 0.56
CA LEU A 101 8.99 8.13 0.62
C LEU A 101 8.43 7.98 2.04
N GLU A 102 7.11 7.86 2.13
CA GLU A 102 6.47 7.26 3.30
C GLU A 102 6.98 5.81 3.40
N THR A 103 7.39 5.36 4.58
CA THR A 103 7.86 4.00 4.85
C THR A 103 7.02 3.38 5.95
N ALA A 104 7.02 2.06 6.04
CA ALA A 104 6.47 1.37 7.20
C ALA A 104 7.05 1.91 8.51
N PRO A 105 6.28 1.92 9.61
CA PRO A 105 6.76 2.34 10.92
C PRO A 105 7.74 1.33 11.55
N LEU A 106 7.88 0.14 10.96
CA LEU A 106 8.84 -0.89 11.34
C LEU A 106 9.95 -0.98 10.28
N SER A 107 11.17 -1.26 10.72
CA SER A 107 12.29 -1.58 9.84
C SER A 107 12.10 -2.94 9.15
N ILE A 108 12.80 -3.13 8.03
CA ILE A 108 12.78 -4.39 7.28
C ILE A 108 13.28 -5.54 8.17
N GLU A 109 14.28 -5.27 9.01
CA GLU A 109 14.86 -6.21 9.96
C GLU A 109 13.81 -6.66 10.99
N GLU A 110 13.13 -5.71 11.66
CA GLU A 110 12.07 -6.02 12.62
C GLU A 110 10.93 -6.84 12.00
N MET A 111 10.46 -6.44 10.81
CA MET A 111 9.40 -7.18 10.09
C MET A 111 9.87 -8.59 9.71
N SER A 112 11.12 -8.74 9.26
CA SER A 112 11.68 -10.04 8.90
C SER A 112 11.82 -10.96 10.10
N GLU A 113 12.21 -10.43 11.26
CA GLU A 113 12.29 -11.18 12.51
C GLU A 113 10.90 -11.67 12.95
N GLU A 114 9.89 -10.79 12.96
CA GLU A 114 8.52 -11.17 13.32
C GLU A 114 7.96 -12.23 12.38
N LEU A 115 8.06 -12.04 11.06
CA LEU A 115 7.62 -13.04 10.06
C LEU A 115 8.28 -14.41 10.31
N THR A 116 9.58 -14.38 10.60
CA THR A 116 10.35 -15.60 10.89
C THR A 116 9.84 -16.30 12.16
N GLN A 117 9.51 -15.54 13.20
CA GLN A 117 8.92 -16.09 14.43
C GLN A 117 7.57 -16.77 14.15
N TYR A 118 6.64 -16.11 13.45
CA TYR A 118 5.35 -16.71 13.09
C TYR A 118 5.50 -17.99 12.26
N ILE A 119 6.47 -18.03 11.35
CA ILE A 119 6.79 -19.24 10.60
C ILE A 119 7.28 -20.38 11.49
N PHE A 120 8.17 -20.09 12.45
CA PHE A 120 8.68 -21.10 13.38
C PHE A 120 7.63 -21.61 14.36
N GLU A 121 6.61 -20.81 14.66
CA GLU A 121 5.48 -21.24 15.47
C GLU A 121 4.57 -22.28 14.78
N MET A 122 4.67 -22.42 13.44
CA MET A 122 3.90 -23.40 12.67
C MET A 122 4.40 -24.84 12.89
N LYS A 123 3.47 -25.79 13.03
CA LYS A 123 3.76 -27.21 13.29
C LYS A 123 3.53 -28.12 12.08
N ASN A 124 2.62 -27.76 11.18
CA ASN A 124 2.36 -28.50 9.94
C ASN A 124 3.56 -28.33 8.99
N PRO A 125 4.32 -29.40 8.69
CA PRO A 125 5.55 -29.30 7.92
C PRO A 125 5.29 -28.97 6.44
N VAL A 126 4.15 -29.37 5.87
CA VAL A 126 3.79 -29.09 4.47
C VAL A 126 3.52 -27.60 4.30
N ILE A 127 2.63 -27.05 5.13
CA ILE A 127 2.29 -25.63 5.13
C ILE A 127 3.55 -24.78 5.35
N GLN A 128 4.32 -25.08 6.39
CA GLN A 128 5.53 -24.32 6.71
C GLN A 128 6.55 -24.37 5.57
N ARG A 129 6.75 -25.52 4.92
CA ARG A 129 7.71 -25.68 3.82
C ARG A 129 7.30 -24.86 2.59
N ILE A 130 6.03 -24.87 2.20
CA ILE A 130 5.51 -24.06 1.08
C ILE A 130 5.65 -22.56 1.39
N THR A 131 5.19 -22.12 2.58
CA THR A 131 5.26 -20.71 2.98
C THR A 131 6.69 -20.20 3.00
N ARG A 132 7.64 -20.96 3.58
CA ARG A 132 9.06 -20.58 3.61
C ARG A 132 9.69 -20.53 2.23
N HIS A 133 9.34 -21.47 1.36
CA HIS A 133 9.85 -21.52 -0.01
C HIS A 133 9.44 -20.28 -0.79
N LEU A 134 8.15 -19.93 -0.76
CA LEU A 134 7.61 -18.76 -1.44
C LEU A 134 8.15 -17.45 -0.85
N LEU A 135 8.19 -17.32 0.47
CA LEU A 135 8.76 -16.14 1.12
C LEU A 135 10.24 -15.97 0.77
N LYS A 136 11.02 -17.06 0.71
CA LYS A 136 12.43 -17.00 0.28
C LYS A 136 12.55 -16.61 -1.20
N LYS A 137 11.71 -17.15 -2.07
CA LYS A 137 11.68 -16.86 -3.51
C LYS A 137 11.42 -15.37 -3.78
N TYR A 138 10.55 -14.76 -2.98
CA TYR A 138 10.10 -13.36 -3.15
C TYR A 138 10.55 -12.40 -2.05
N GLN A 139 11.55 -12.77 -1.23
CA GLN A 139 11.89 -12.07 0.01
C GLN A 139 12.10 -10.56 -0.18
N LYS A 140 12.99 -10.18 -1.10
CA LYS A 140 13.33 -8.78 -1.34
C LYS A 140 12.11 -7.97 -1.81
N PRO A 141 11.43 -8.32 -2.93
CA PRO A 141 10.27 -7.54 -3.35
C PRO A 141 9.13 -7.57 -2.31
N PHE A 142 8.92 -8.67 -1.59
CA PHE A 142 7.91 -8.74 -0.53
C PHE A 142 8.15 -7.73 0.60
N LEU A 143 9.41 -7.54 1.00
CA LEU A 143 9.81 -6.60 2.05
C LEU A 143 9.86 -5.14 1.59
N GLU A 144 9.94 -4.87 0.29
CA GLU A 144 10.09 -3.51 -0.26
C GLU A 144 8.78 -2.97 -0.88
N TYR A 145 7.91 -3.84 -1.40
CA TYR A 145 6.75 -3.43 -2.18
C TYR A 145 5.64 -2.83 -1.32
N PRO A 146 4.82 -1.92 -1.88
CA PRO A 146 3.60 -1.45 -1.23
C PRO A 146 2.52 -2.54 -1.22
N ALA A 147 1.59 -2.47 -0.26
CA ALA A 147 0.44 -3.38 -0.25
C ALA A 147 -0.65 -2.93 -1.24
N ALA A 148 -0.71 -1.65 -1.60
CA ALA A 148 -1.66 -1.19 -2.61
C ALA A 148 -1.06 -0.05 -3.45
N THR A 149 -1.62 0.15 -4.65
CA THR A 149 -1.29 1.34 -5.45
C THR A 149 -1.95 2.60 -4.89
N LYS A 150 -3.02 2.45 -4.12
CA LYS A 150 -3.80 3.52 -3.47
C LYS A 150 -4.48 3.01 -2.19
N ASN A 151 -4.79 3.92 -1.28
CA ASN A 151 -5.64 3.83 -0.09
C ASN A 151 -4.96 3.32 1.20
N HIS A 152 -4.50 2.07 1.26
CA HIS A 152 -3.89 1.48 2.47
C HIS A 152 -2.50 0.93 2.16
N HIS A 153 -1.54 1.19 3.07
CA HIS A 153 -0.16 0.67 2.97
C HIS A 153 0.50 0.89 1.59
N GLU A 154 0.20 2.02 0.94
CA GLU A 154 0.73 2.41 -0.38
C GLU A 154 2.19 2.92 -0.33
N PHE A 155 2.84 2.70 0.81
CA PHE A 155 4.19 3.14 1.12
C PHE A 155 5.22 2.01 0.98
N VAL A 156 6.50 2.36 0.96
CA VAL A 156 7.58 1.37 0.86
C VAL A 156 7.52 0.43 2.07
N SER A 157 7.67 -0.86 1.80
CA SER A 157 7.51 -1.95 2.77
C SER A 157 6.10 -2.09 3.34
N GLY A 158 5.10 -1.48 2.70
CA GLY A 158 3.71 -1.57 3.12
C GLY A 158 3.15 -2.99 3.07
N LEU A 159 3.56 -3.82 2.11
CA LEU A 159 3.09 -5.21 1.99
C LEU A 159 3.50 -6.06 3.20
N ALA A 160 4.79 -6.05 3.55
CA ALA A 160 5.28 -6.78 4.71
C ALA A 160 4.70 -6.24 6.02
N PHE A 161 4.56 -4.92 6.15
CA PHE A 161 3.97 -4.30 7.33
C PHE A 161 2.50 -4.70 7.53
N HIS A 162 1.71 -4.68 6.45
CA HIS A 162 0.34 -5.17 6.44
C HIS A 162 0.25 -6.62 6.93
N VAL A 163 1.07 -7.51 6.37
CA VAL A 163 1.11 -8.93 6.79
C VAL A 163 1.50 -9.09 8.26
N VAL A 164 2.50 -8.35 8.76
CA VAL A 164 2.90 -8.39 10.17
C VAL A 164 1.76 -7.92 11.09
N SER A 165 1.07 -6.84 10.73
CA SER A 165 -0.08 -6.33 11.48
C SER A 165 -1.22 -7.38 11.55
N MET A 166 -1.53 -8.02 10.42
CA MET A 166 -2.51 -9.10 10.35
C MET A 166 -2.13 -10.32 11.19
N LEU A 167 -0.84 -10.71 11.19
CA LEU A 167 -0.36 -11.84 12.00
C LEU A 167 -0.49 -11.58 13.50
N ARG A 168 -0.28 -10.33 13.94
CA ARG A 168 -0.50 -9.93 15.34
C ARG A 168 -1.97 -10.10 15.74
N LEU A 169 -2.91 -9.70 14.88
CA LEU A 169 -4.35 -9.92 15.11
C LEU A 169 -4.72 -11.40 15.07
N ALA A 170 -4.15 -12.15 14.13
CA ALA A 170 -4.37 -13.59 14.01
C ALA A 170 -3.93 -14.35 15.26
N LYS A 171 -2.78 -13.99 15.84
CA LYS A 171 -2.29 -14.58 17.08
C LYS A 171 -3.33 -14.49 18.20
N PHE A 172 -3.85 -13.29 18.45
CA PHE A 172 -4.92 -13.07 19.43
C PHE A 172 -6.17 -13.91 19.11
N LEU A 173 -6.60 -13.95 17.85
CA LEU A 173 -7.78 -14.71 17.44
C LEU A 173 -7.59 -16.22 17.60
N THR A 174 -6.40 -16.76 17.35
CA THR A 174 -6.11 -18.19 17.55
C THR A 174 -6.05 -18.59 19.03
N GLU A 175 -5.69 -17.67 19.92
CA GLU A 175 -5.76 -17.87 21.37
C GLU A 175 -7.23 -17.89 21.85
N GLN A 176 -8.04 -16.97 21.32
CA GLN A 176 -9.46 -16.87 21.66
C GLN A 176 -10.32 -17.99 21.05
N TYR A 177 -9.99 -18.44 19.84
CA TYR A 177 -10.69 -19.50 19.12
C TYR A 177 -9.75 -20.66 18.81
N PRO A 178 -9.51 -21.58 19.77
CA PRO A 178 -8.60 -22.71 19.59
C PRO A 178 -9.01 -23.71 18.50
N SER A 179 -10.24 -23.61 17.98
CA SER A 179 -10.72 -24.38 16.83
C SER A 179 -10.13 -23.91 15.49
N LEU A 180 -9.53 -22.71 15.43
CA LEU A 180 -8.83 -22.24 14.25
C LEU A 180 -7.50 -22.99 14.09
N ASN A 181 -7.23 -23.45 12.86
CA ASN A 181 -5.94 -23.96 12.48
C ASN A 181 -4.95 -22.79 12.32
N LYS A 182 -4.15 -22.58 13.37
CA LYS A 182 -3.14 -21.52 13.44
C LYS A 182 -2.18 -21.53 12.24
N ASP A 183 -1.72 -22.70 11.83
CA ASP A 183 -0.71 -22.82 10.78
C ASP A 183 -1.27 -22.43 9.42
N LEU A 184 -2.49 -22.88 9.12
CA LEU A 184 -3.19 -22.52 7.88
C LEU A 184 -3.54 -21.03 7.86
N LEU A 185 -3.99 -20.46 8.98
CA LEU A 185 -4.29 -19.03 9.07
C LEU A 185 -3.02 -18.18 8.87
N TYR A 186 -1.94 -18.49 9.59
CA TYR A 186 -0.67 -17.74 9.47
C TYR A 186 -0.11 -17.83 8.05
N ALA A 187 -0.09 -19.02 7.45
CA ALA A 187 0.36 -19.19 6.07
C ALA A 187 -0.54 -18.46 5.07
N GLY A 188 -1.86 -18.51 5.25
CA GLY A 188 -2.82 -17.74 4.45
C GLY A 188 -2.52 -16.24 4.50
N ILE A 189 -2.29 -15.69 5.69
CA ILE A 189 -1.93 -14.28 5.88
C ILE A 189 -0.59 -13.94 5.23
N ILE A 190 0.45 -14.76 5.38
CA ILE A 190 1.76 -14.48 4.78
C ILE A 190 1.68 -14.47 3.24
N LEU A 191 0.82 -15.32 2.67
CA LEU A 191 0.79 -15.56 1.23
C LEU A 191 -0.27 -14.76 0.47
N HIS A 192 -1.38 -14.33 1.10
CA HIS A 192 -2.56 -13.82 0.39
C HIS A 192 -2.28 -12.75 -0.67
N ASP A 193 -1.42 -11.79 -0.32
CA ASP A 193 -1.06 -10.66 -1.16
C ASP A 193 0.33 -10.78 -1.79
N MET A 194 1.05 -11.88 -1.58
CA MET A 194 2.41 -12.04 -2.10
C MET A 194 2.45 -12.01 -3.63
N GLY A 195 1.34 -12.30 -4.32
CA GLY A 195 1.21 -12.12 -5.77
C GLY A 195 1.45 -10.68 -6.25
N LYS A 196 1.35 -9.68 -5.35
CA LYS A 196 1.62 -8.27 -5.67
C LYS A 196 3.04 -8.00 -6.14
N VAL A 197 3.99 -8.87 -5.78
CA VAL A 197 5.39 -8.80 -6.27
C VAL A 197 5.51 -8.99 -7.78
N LYS A 198 4.49 -9.58 -8.42
CA LYS A 198 4.36 -9.73 -9.88
C LYS A 198 3.29 -8.82 -10.48
N GLU A 199 2.23 -8.53 -9.72
CA GLU A 199 1.16 -7.62 -10.14
C GLU A 199 1.68 -6.20 -10.36
N LEU A 200 2.66 -5.76 -9.56
CA LEU A 200 3.20 -4.41 -9.53
C LEU A 200 4.62 -4.32 -10.10
N SER A 201 4.94 -3.19 -10.74
CA SER A 201 6.23 -2.96 -11.41
C SER A 201 7.41 -2.66 -10.49
N GLY A 202 7.18 -2.35 -9.21
CA GLY A 202 8.24 -2.03 -8.26
C GLY A 202 7.74 -1.46 -6.93
N ALA A 203 8.69 -1.05 -6.07
CA ALA A 203 8.41 -0.51 -4.74
C ALA A 203 7.96 0.97 -4.73
N VAL A 204 8.36 1.75 -5.74
CA VAL A 204 8.11 3.20 -5.80
C VAL A 204 7.36 3.56 -7.09
N SER A 205 6.30 4.35 -6.97
CA SER A 205 5.44 4.74 -8.11
C SER A 205 4.94 3.52 -8.90
N ALA A 206 4.58 2.47 -8.18
CA ALA A 206 4.19 1.19 -8.74
C ALA A 206 3.02 1.33 -9.72
N THR A 207 3.16 0.69 -10.88
CA THR A 207 2.11 0.54 -11.88
C THR A 207 1.79 -0.95 -12.06
N TYR A 208 0.58 -1.25 -12.49
CA TYR A 208 0.21 -2.63 -12.81
C TYR A 208 1.01 -3.15 -14.01
N THR A 209 1.57 -4.35 -13.89
CA THR A 209 2.21 -5.06 -15.01
C THR A 209 1.14 -5.58 -15.98
N LEU A 210 1.56 -6.07 -17.16
CA LEU A 210 0.63 -6.72 -18.09
C LEU A 210 -0.04 -7.94 -17.42
N GLU A 211 0.77 -8.77 -16.75
CA GLU A 211 0.29 -9.94 -16.00
C GLU A 211 -0.65 -9.51 -14.87
N GLY A 212 -0.28 -8.48 -14.10
CA GLY A 212 -1.11 -7.93 -13.04
C GLY A 212 -2.47 -7.43 -13.52
N ASN A 213 -2.52 -6.68 -14.61
CA ASN A 213 -3.78 -6.18 -15.19
C ASN A 213 -4.69 -7.30 -15.72
N LEU A 214 -4.11 -8.38 -16.26
CA LEU A 214 -4.89 -9.46 -16.87
C LEU A 214 -5.32 -10.53 -15.88
N LEU A 215 -4.52 -10.81 -14.85
CA LEU A 215 -4.74 -11.94 -13.94
C LEU A 215 -5.09 -11.53 -12.49
N GLY A 216 -4.49 -10.43 -12.02
CA GLY A 216 -4.53 -10.01 -10.61
C GLY A 216 -3.71 -10.89 -9.67
N HIS A 217 -3.29 -10.33 -8.54
CA HIS A 217 -2.43 -11.02 -7.56
C HIS A 217 -3.03 -12.32 -7.02
N ILE A 218 -4.36 -12.42 -6.87
CA ILE A 218 -5.03 -13.64 -6.38
C ILE A 218 -4.71 -14.83 -7.29
N SER A 219 -4.99 -14.70 -8.58
CA SER A 219 -4.78 -15.77 -9.57
C SER A 219 -3.30 -16.09 -9.71
N ILE A 220 -2.45 -15.06 -9.73
CA ILE A 220 -0.99 -15.20 -9.78
C ILE A 220 -0.51 -16.02 -8.58
N MET A 221 -0.96 -15.70 -7.38
CA MET A 221 -0.49 -16.35 -6.16
C MET A 221 -1.00 -17.78 -6.00
N VAL A 222 -2.24 -18.07 -6.42
CA VAL A 222 -2.77 -19.44 -6.50
C VAL A 222 -1.90 -20.31 -7.42
N ASN A 223 -1.44 -19.74 -8.54
CA ASN A 223 -0.52 -20.43 -9.45
C ASN A 223 0.87 -20.61 -8.82
N GLU A 224 1.41 -19.60 -8.12
CA GLU A 224 2.69 -19.73 -7.40
C GLU A 224 2.66 -20.81 -6.33
N ILE A 225 1.54 -20.98 -5.61
CA ILE A 225 1.38 -22.09 -4.66
C ILE A 225 1.42 -23.44 -5.37
N ALA A 226 0.76 -23.57 -6.53
CA ALA A 226 0.78 -24.80 -7.32
C ALA A 226 2.19 -25.13 -7.84
N GLU A 227 2.91 -24.15 -8.35
CA GLU A 227 4.29 -24.33 -8.83
C GLU A 227 5.25 -24.65 -7.68
N ALA A 228 5.12 -23.98 -6.52
CA ALA A 228 5.90 -24.31 -5.34
C ALA A 228 5.66 -25.75 -4.86
N ALA A 229 4.42 -26.24 -4.90
CA ALA A 229 4.11 -27.62 -4.55
C ALA A 229 4.80 -28.62 -5.50
N LYS A 230 4.81 -28.34 -6.81
CA LYS A 230 5.52 -29.16 -7.81
C LYS A 230 7.04 -29.13 -7.59
N GLU A 231 7.62 -27.94 -7.42
CA GLU A 231 9.06 -27.76 -7.17
C GLU A 231 9.54 -28.50 -5.91
N LEU A 232 8.67 -28.61 -4.90
CA LEU A 232 8.96 -29.27 -3.62
C LEU A 232 8.56 -30.75 -3.57
N GLU A 233 7.98 -31.28 -4.66
CA GLU A 233 7.42 -32.64 -4.77
C GLU A 233 6.39 -32.93 -3.66
N ILE A 234 5.46 -32.00 -3.46
CA ILE A 234 4.40 -32.09 -2.45
C ILE A 234 3.06 -32.36 -3.14
N GLU A 235 2.46 -33.50 -2.82
CA GLU A 235 1.08 -33.86 -3.15
C GLU A 235 0.30 -34.05 -1.85
N ALA A 236 -0.37 -33.00 -1.39
CA ALA A 236 -1.07 -32.98 -0.11
C ALA A 236 -2.27 -32.03 -0.13
N GLU A 237 -3.27 -32.29 0.73
CA GLU A 237 -4.49 -31.49 0.81
C GLU A 237 -4.20 -30.02 1.15
N GLU A 238 -3.16 -29.76 1.95
CA GLU A 238 -2.78 -28.42 2.38
C GLU A 238 -2.48 -27.48 1.22
N VAL A 239 -2.02 -27.99 0.07
CA VAL A 239 -1.81 -27.19 -1.15
C VAL A 239 -3.15 -26.60 -1.61
N LEU A 240 -4.19 -27.42 -1.67
CA LEU A 240 -5.53 -26.99 -2.07
C LEU A 240 -6.14 -26.03 -1.06
N LEU A 241 -5.93 -26.29 0.24
CA LEU A 241 -6.42 -25.39 1.30
C LEU A 241 -5.74 -24.01 1.22
N LEU A 242 -4.43 -23.96 1.02
CA LEU A 242 -3.70 -22.69 0.83
C LEU A 242 -4.18 -21.94 -0.41
N GLN A 243 -4.43 -22.64 -1.52
CA GLN A 243 -5.02 -22.03 -2.71
C GLN A 243 -6.40 -21.44 -2.40
N HIS A 244 -7.25 -22.16 -1.67
CA HIS A 244 -8.58 -21.67 -1.29
C HIS A 244 -8.51 -20.46 -0.36
N MET A 245 -7.58 -20.45 0.61
CA MET A 245 -7.32 -19.30 1.48
C MET A 245 -7.08 -18.05 0.63
N ILE A 246 -6.19 -18.12 -0.36
CA ILE A 246 -5.86 -16.97 -1.20
C ILE A 246 -6.99 -16.63 -2.16
N LEU A 247 -7.61 -17.63 -2.78
CA LEU A 247 -8.68 -17.43 -3.75
C LEU A 247 -9.91 -16.74 -3.13
N SER A 248 -10.16 -16.95 -1.83
CA SER A 248 -11.35 -16.44 -1.14
C SER A 248 -11.11 -15.28 -0.18
N HIS A 249 -9.88 -14.79 0.00
CA HIS A 249 -9.56 -13.82 1.06
C HIS A 249 -10.26 -12.46 0.91
N HIS A 250 -10.59 -12.02 -0.31
CA HIS A 250 -11.42 -10.83 -0.52
C HIS A 250 -12.91 -11.09 -0.23
N GLY A 251 -13.34 -12.28 0.21
CA GLY A 251 -14.68 -12.55 0.73
C GLY A 251 -15.78 -12.70 -0.32
N LYS A 252 -15.78 -11.87 -1.38
CA LYS A 252 -16.86 -11.75 -2.36
C LYS A 252 -16.35 -11.62 -3.79
N ALA A 253 -17.17 -12.08 -4.73
CA ALA A 253 -16.92 -11.92 -6.17
C ALA A 253 -16.81 -10.44 -6.60
N GLU A 254 -17.63 -9.56 -6.04
CA GLU A 254 -17.56 -8.10 -6.29
C GLU A 254 -16.24 -7.46 -5.83
N TRP A 255 -15.51 -8.13 -4.93
CA TRP A 255 -14.19 -7.71 -4.45
C TRP A 255 -13.05 -8.47 -5.14
N GLY A 256 -13.35 -9.28 -6.15
CA GLY A 256 -12.35 -9.98 -6.96
C GLY A 256 -12.07 -11.43 -6.55
N SER A 257 -12.65 -11.92 -5.45
CA SER A 257 -12.51 -13.33 -5.04
C SER A 257 -13.38 -14.26 -5.90
N PRO A 258 -12.82 -15.25 -6.62
CA PRO A 258 -13.61 -16.18 -7.42
C PRO A 258 -14.57 -17.08 -6.62
N LYS A 259 -14.29 -17.29 -5.33
CA LYS A 259 -15.15 -18.04 -4.39
C LYS A 259 -15.24 -17.31 -3.04
N PRO A 260 -16.35 -17.44 -2.31
CA PRO A 260 -16.40 -16.98 -0.93
C PRO A 260 -15.54 -17.87 -0.02
N PRO A 261 -15.21 -17.41 1.20
CA PRO A 261 -14.59 -18.25 2.20
C PRO A 261 -15.44 -19.49 2.50
N MET A 262 -14.79 -20.64 2.60
CA MET A 262 -15.43 -21.94 2.88
C MET A 262 -14.68 -22.72 3.96
N LEU A 263 -13.77 -22.05 4.64
CA LEU A 263 -12.96 -22.53 5.76
C LEU A 263 -13.05 -21.49 6.87
N MET A 264 -12.94 -21.92 8.13
CA MET A 264 -12.94 -20.99 9.26
C MET A 264 -11.78 -19.99 9.15
N GLU A 265 -10.61 -20.48 8.74
CA GLU A 265 -9.39 -19.68 8.57
C GLU A 265 -9.55 -18.68 7.42
N ALA A 266 -10.22 -19.08 6.33
CA ALA A 266 -10.45 -18.18 5.20
C ALA A 266 -11.42 -17.04 5.56
N GLU A 267 -12.46 -17.37 6.32
CA GLU A 267 -13.44 -16.39 6.82
C GLU A 267 -12.75 -15.38 7.76
N ILE A 268 -11.91 -15.89 8.67
CA ILE A 268 -11.16 -15.04 9.60
C ILE A 268 -10.08 -14.23 8.88
N LEU A 269 -9.35 -14.80 7.91
CA LEU A 269 -8.40 -14.06 7.07
C LEU A 269 -9.09 -12.87 6.39
N HIS A 270 -10.27 -13.07 5.81
CA HIS A 270 -11.04 -12.01 5.19
C HIS A 270 -11.33 -10.86 6.17
N TYR A 271 -11.80 -11.17 7.39
CA TYR A 271 -12.07 -10.13 8.38
C TYR A 271 -10.80 -9.44 8.89
N ILE A 272 -9.71 -10.19 9.12
CA ILE A 272 -8.43 -9.65 9.56
C ILE A 272 -7.92 -8.61 8.55
N ASP A 273 -7.90 -8.97 7.26
CA ASP A 273 -7.51 -8.08 6.17
C ASP A 273 -8.38 -6.82 6.16
N ASN A 274 -9.71 -6.99 6.23
CA ASN A 274 -10.65 -5.89 6.21
C ASN A 274 -10.48 -4.93 7.41
N ILE A 275 -10.22 -5.48 8.61
CA ILE A 275 -9.97 -4.69 9.82
C ILE A 275 -8.69 -3.87 9.65
N ASP A 276 -7.59 -4.50 9.25
CA ASP A 276 -6.29 -3.82 9.11
C ASP A 276 -6.37 -2.70 8.07
N ALA A 277 -6.88 -3.00 6.87
CA ALA A 277 -7.01 -2.02 5.80
C ALA A 277 -7.90 -0.83 6.21
N LYS A 278 -9.03 -1.08 6.88
CA LYS A 278 -9.95 -0.02 7.34
C LYS A 278 -9.33 0.84 8.43
N MET A 279 -8.70 0.24 9.43
CA MET A 279 -8.11 1.00 10.54
C MET A 279 -6.97 1.89 10.04
N VAL A 280 -6.10 1.37 9.18
CA VAL A 280 -4.99 2.14 8.59
C VAL A 280 -5.50 3.32 7.75
N MET A 281 -6.53 3.10 6.93
CA MET A 281 -7.16 4.19 6.17
C MET A 281 -7.78 5.24 7.10
N MET A 282 -8.50 4.81 8.14
CA MET A 282 -9.14 5.71 9.10
C MET A 282 -8.13 6.52 9.90
N ASP A 283 -7.08 5.90 10.44
CA ASP A 283 -6.03 6.57 11.20
C ASP A 283 -5.33 7.64 10.36
N ARG A 284 -5.07 7.34 9.08
CA ARG A 284 -4.47 8.30 8.14
C ARG A 284 -5.35 9.53 7.91
N VAL A 285 -6.66 9.36 7.69
CA VAL A 285 -7.55 10.49 7.43
C VAL A 285 -7.92 11.25 8.70
N ILE A 286 -8.11 10.55 9.83
CA ILE A 286 -8.44 11.16 11.12
C ILE A 286 -7.26 11.97 11.65
N SER A 287 -6.02 11.46 11.56
CA SER A 287 -4.84 12.17 12.07
C SER A 287 -4.57 13.51 11.37
N ARG A 288 -5.03 13.67 10.12
CA ARG A 288 -4.92 14.90 9.32
C ARG A 288 -6.12 15.84 9.46
N THR A 289 -7.16 15.43 10.17
CA THR A 289 -8.39 16.23 10.32
C THR A 289 -8.29 17.12 11.56
N THR A 290 -8.83 18.33 11.47
CA THR A 290 -8.88 19.23 12.64
C THR A 290 -9.79 18.64 13.71
N SER A 291 -9.41 18.82 14.97
CA SER A 291 -10.23 18.39 16.11
C SER A 291 -11.61 19.05 16.05
N GLY A 292 -12.68 18.26 16.15
CA GLY A 292 -14.06 18.75 16.03
C GLY A 292 -14.60 18.87 14.61
N GLU A 293 -13.84 18.45 13.59
CA GLU A 293 -14.27 18.48 12.19
C GLU A 293 -14.50 17.06 11.62
N TYR A 294 -15.11 17.01 10.43
CA TYR A 294 -15.26 15.78 9.66
C TYR A 294 -14.14 15.65 8.62
N THR A 295 -13.69 14.42 8.38
CA THR A 295 -12.80 14.10 7.27
C THR A 295 -13.48 14.38 5.93
N GLU A 296 -12.68 14.53 4.88
CA GLU A 296 -13.19 14.36 3.52
C GLU A 296 -13.82 12.96 3.33
N ARG A 297 -14.63 12.81 2.29
CA ARG A 297 -15.22 11.50 1.97
C ARG A 297 -14.15 10.54 1.48
N VAL A 298 -14.10 9.35 2.08
CA VAL A 298 -13.15 8.30 1.71
C VAL A 298 -13.87 7.26 0.88
N PHE A 299 -13.62 7.26 -0.43
CA PHE A 299 -14.30 6.36 -1.38
C PHE A 299 -14.16 4.88 -0.99
N ALA A 300 -12.96 4.44 -0.62
CA ALA A 300 -12.68 3.08 -0.19
C ALA A 300 -13.39 2.67 1.11
N LEU A 301 -13.86 3.62 1.92
CA LEU A 301 -14.62 3.39 3.14
C LEU A 301 -16.12 3.66 2.93
N GLU A 302 -16.64 3.19 1.80
CA GLU A 302 -18.04 3.35 1.39
C GLU A 302 -18.46 4.82 1.20
N ASN A 303 -17.50 5.65 0.76
CA ASN A 303 -17.70 7.08 0.52
C ASN A 303 -18.19 7.87 1.76
N ARG A 304 -17.85 7.38 2.96
CA ARG A 304 -18.22 7.99 4.24
C ARG A 304 -17.22 9.08 4.65
N SER A 305 -17.69 10.01 5.48
CA SER A 305 -16.87 10.98 6.22
C SER A 305 -16.88 10.58 7.70
N PHE A 306 -15.76 10.77 8.39
CA PHE A 306 -15.59 10.39 9.79
C PHE A 306 -15.38 11.64 10.64
N TYR A 307 -16.00 11.68 11.82
CA TYR A 307 -15.82 12.79 12.76
C TYR A 307 -14.53 12.57 13.57
N ARG A 308 -13.73 13.62 13.80
CA ARG A 308 -12.58 13.59 14.71
C ARG A 308 -12.97 14.19 16.08
N PRO A 309 -13.17 13.36 17.12
CA PRO A 309 -13.56 13.86 18.44
C PRO A 309 -12.40 14.57 19.15
N HIS A 310 -12.72 15.57 19.98
CA HIS A 310 -11.74 16.27 20.83
C HIS A 310 -10.98 15.36 21.80
N MET A 311 -11.57 14.22 22.20
CA MET A 311 -10.90 13.29 23.13
C MET A 311 -9.64 12.66 22.53
N TYR A 312 -9.49 12.61 21.20
CA TYR A 312 -8.29 12.05 20.56
C TYR A 312 -7.04 12.92 20.73
N ASP A 313 -7.19 14.16 21.21
CA ASP A 313 -6.06 15.04 21.52
C ASP A 313 -5.59 14.92 22.97
N GLN A 314 -6.37 14.30 23.86
CA GLN A 314 -6.08 14.25 25.30
C GLN A 314 -4.94 13.31 25.66
N ASP A 315 -4.64 12.33 24.80
CA ASP A 315 -3.58 11.32 25.01
C ASP A 315 -2.23 11.70 24.39
N LYS A 316 -2.07 12.94 23.90
CA LYS A 316 -0.82 13.46 23.30
C LYS A 316 -0.04 14.43 24.19
N ALA A 317 -0.40 14.55 25.47
CA ALA A 317 0.26 15.42 26.46
C ALA A 317 1.29 14.67 27.32
#